data_AF-A0A9D4YWG7-F1
#
_entry.id   AF-A0A9D4YWG7-F1
#
_cell.length_a   1.000
_cell.length_b   1.000
_cell.length_c   1.000
_cell.angle_alpha   90.00
_cell.angle_beta   90.00
_cell.angle_gamma   90.00
#
_symmetry.space_group_name_H-M   'P 1'
#
loop_
_entity.id
_entity.type
_entity.pdbx_description
1 polymer ?
#
loop_
_entity_poly.entity_id
_entity_poly.type
_entity_poly.pdbx_seq_one_letter_code
_entity_poly.pdbx_strand_id
1 'polypeptide(L)'
;MQRSALPLVLLAACLCPVLARPASAAGRRLTQDGVDGATPPTADGSGQSQFGSAAVDTCVQLTNSAGQACSVESDTISLVYSRSSEALPTQQEAEAAITNMKSAAQPSTSCCSAFQPFTDARCPCDADFQQLLPIGGFSPLYFEGATAILAAACGLDFPPCQPGEKINLAATGLTG
;
A
#
# COMPACT_ATOMS: atom_id res chain seq x y z
N MET A 1 48.20 -24.61 4.81
CA MET A 1 47.39 -25.84 4.76
C MET A 1 47.04 -26.24 6.19
N GLN A 2 45.80 -25.99 6.64
CA GLN A 2 45.22 -26.71 7.77
C GLN A 2 43.71 -26.54 7.72
N ARG A 3 43.02 -27.67 7.52
CA ARG A 3 41.57 -27.85 7.48
C ARG A 3 41.12 -28.24 8.89
N SER A 4 40.06 -27.61 9.40
CA SER A 4 39.22 -28.13 10.51
C SER A 4 37.80 -27.61 10.24
N ALA A 5 36.91 -28.39 9.63
CA ALA A 5 36.05 -29.42 10.22
C ALA A 5 34.85 -28.82 11.00
N LEU A 6 33.68 -28.83 10.35
CA LEU A 6 32.34 -28.70 10.95
C LEU A 6 32.03 -29.90 11.89
N PRO A 7 31.08 -29.72 12.82
CA PRO A 7 29.78 -30.39 12.69
C PRO A 7 28.62 -29.40 12.96
N LEU A 8 27.65 -29.22 12.06
CA LEU A 8 26.40 -30.00 11.95
C LEU A 8 25.78 -30.34 13.31
N VAL A 9 24.94 -29.44 13.83
CA VAL A 9 23.93 -29.78 14.84
C VAL A 9 22.56 -29.61 14.18
N LEU A 10 21.98 -30.75 13.85
CA LEU A 10 20.63 -30.94 13.35
C LEU A 10 19.80 -31.42 14.55
N LEU A 11 18.80 -30.66 14.97
CA LEU A 11 17.79 -31.13 15.92
C LEU A 11 16.42 -30.63 15.48
N ALA A 12 15.68 -31.57 14.88
CA ALA A 12 14.27 -31.49 14.58
C ALA A 12 13.47 -32.18 15.70
N ALA A 13 12.39 -31.56 16.16
CA ALA A 13 11.15 -32.19 16.66
C ALA A 13 10.16 -31.05 16.99
N CYS A 14 9.08 -30.84 16.24
CA CYS A 14 7.79 -31.56 16.23
C CYS A 14 6.84 -31.24 17.41
N LEU A 15 5.60 -30.87 17.01
CA LEU A 15 4.30 -31.08 17.67
C LEU A 15 3.85 -30.07 18.75
N CYS A 16 2.90 -29.18 18.42
CA CYS A 16 1.45 -29.45 18.55
C CYS A 16 0.57 -28.23 18.14
N PRO A 17 -0.64 -28.46 17.59
CA PRO A 17 -1.58 -27.43 17.17
C PRO A 17 -2.50 -27.02 18.33
N VAL A 18 -2.78 -25.73 18.48
CA VAL A 18 -3.88 -25.25 19.34
C VAL A 18 -4.92 -24.57 18.47
N LEU A 19 -5.96 -25.32 18.16
CA LEU A 19 -7.29 -24.81 17.82
C LEU A 19 -7.82 -23.97 18.99
N ALA A 20 -8.24 -22.72 18.72
CA ALA A 20 -9.37 -22.09 19.40
C ALA A 20 -9.80 -20.80 18.67
N ARG A 21 -10.84 -20.94 17.82
CA ARG A 21 -11.76 -19.85 17.46
C ARG A 21 -12.63 -19.53 18.66
N PRO A 22 -12.93 -18.25 18.93
CA PRO A 22 -14.24 -17.87 19.44
C PRO A 22 -15.00 -17.09 18.37
N ALA A 23 -16.14 -17.67 17.98
CA ALA A 23 -17.23 -16.96 17.33
C ALA A 23 -17.95 -16.12 18.39
N SER A 24 -18.02 -14.81 18.18
CA SER A 24 -18.96 -13.95 18.91
C SER A 24 -20.12 -13.64 17.96
N ALA A 25 -21.24 -14.32 18.19
CA ALA A 25 -22.53 -14.01 17.61
C ALA A 25 -23.57 -13.86 18.73
N ALA A 26 -24.56 -13.00 18.45
CA ALA A 26 -25.69 -12.57 19.30
C ALA A 26 -25.33 -11.48 20.32
N GLY A 27 -25.99 -10.33 20.38
CA GLY A 27 -27.24 -9.93 19.74
C GLY A 27 -27.92 -8.93 20.67
N ARG A 28 -28.12 -7.70 20.22
CA ARG A 28 -29.15 -6.82 20.79
C ARG A 28 -29.97 -6.25 19.65
N ARG A 29 -31.13 -6.88 19.48
CA ARG A 29 -32.32 -6.26 18.90
C ARG A 29 -32.62 -5.00 19.71
N LEU A 30 -32.68 -3.86 19.04
CA LEU A 30 -33.57 -2.78 19.44
C LEU A 30 -34.62 -2.64 18.36
N THR A 31 -35.85 -2.66 18.83
CA THR A 31 -37.10 -2.78 18.11
C THR A 31 -37.40 -1.47 17.37
N GLN A 32 -37.54 -1.60 16.06
CA GLN A 32 -38.57 -1.04 15.17
C GLN A 32 -39.48 0.09 15.72
N ASP A 33 -39.34 1.26 15.12
CA ASP A 33 -40.38 2.29 14.87
C ASP A 33 -39.93 2.93 13.54
N GLY A 34 -40.64 2.96 12.42
CA GLY A 34 -42.06 2.78 12.19
C GLY A 34 -42.59 3.83 11.22
N VAL A 35 -41.93 4.16 10.09
CA VAL A 35 -42.55 4.97 9.01
C VAL A 35 -41.97 4.64 7.62
N ASP A 36 -42.90 4.47 6.68
CA ASP A 36 -42.84 4.64 5.22
C ASP A 36 -41.85 3.83 4.35
N GLY A 37 -42.41 2.76 3.77
CA GLY A 37 -42.61 2.70 2.31
C GLY A 37 -41.49 3.21 1.41
N ALA A 38 -40.37 2.49 1.35
CA ALA A 38 -39.48 2.53 0.20
C ALA A 38 -39.11 1.08 -0.13
N THR A 39 -39.58 0.62 -1.30
CA THR A 39 -39.09 -0.57 -1.99
C THR A 39 -37.55 -0.60 -1.87
N PRO A 40 -36.93 -1.72 -1.46
CA PRO A 40 -35.47 -1.82 -1.52
C PRO A 40 -35.08 -1.53 -2.98
N PRO A 41 -34.14 -0.61 -3.26
CA PRO A 41 -33.68 -0.45 -4.62
C PRO A 41 -33.13 -1.80 -5.05
N THR A 42 -33.78 -2.36 -6.07
CA THR A 42 -33.24 -3.42 -6.90
C THR A 42 -31.78 -3.07 -7.15
N ALA A 43 -30.87 -3.98 -6.84
CA ALA A 43 -29.45 -3.85 -7.16
C ALA A 43 -29.33 -3.74 -8.68
N ASP A 44 -29.43 -2.51 -9.19
CA ASP A 44 -29.13 -2.19 -10.57
C ASP A 44 -27.61 -2.15 -10.66
N GLY A 45 -27.07 -3.13 -11.37
CA GLY A 45 -25.65 -3.37 -11.59
C GLY A 45 -25.00 -2.26 -12.39
N SER A 46 -24.86 -1.10 -11.77
CA SER A 46 -24.08 0.03 -12.26
C SER A 46 -22.97 0.29 -11.25
N GLY A 47 -21.83 -0.39 -11.43
CA GLY A 47 -20.59 -0.04 -10.76
C GLY A 47 -20.15 1.36 -11.21
N GLN A 48 -20.77 2.39 -10.63
CA GLN A 48 -20.41 3.77 -10.90
C GLN A 48 -19.09 4.05 -10.19
N SER A 49 -18.04 4.16 -10.98
CA SER A 49 -16.76 4.64 -10.47
C SER A 49 -16.85 6.07 -10.01
N GLN A 50 -16.38 6.33 -8.78
CA GLN A 50 -16.41 7.66 -8.18
C GLN A 50 -15.46 8.62 -8.91
N PHE A 51 -14.38 8.09 -9.48
CA PHE A 51 -13.32 8.86 -10.12
C PHE A 51 -13.10 8.54 -11.61
N GLY A 52 -14.10 7.96 -12.26
CA GLY A 52 -14.10 7.75 -13.72
C GLY A 52 -13.65 6.38 -14.20
N SER A 53 -12.94 5.59 -13.38
CA SER A 53 -12.73 4.15 -13.65
C SER A 53 -12.52 3.34 -12.38
N ALA A 54 -12.88 2.04 -12.41
CA ALA A 54 -12.76 1.15 -11.26
C ALA A 54 -11.29 0.94 -10.87
N ALA A 55 -10.40 1.09 -11.85
CA ALA A 55 -8.97 1.07 -11.64
C ALA A 55 -8.52 2.27 -10.80
N VAL A 56 -8.95 3.48 -11.16
CA VAL A 56 -8.63 4.70 -10.41
C VAL A 56 -9.21 4.64 -9.00
N ASP A 57 -10.44 4.15 -8.82
CA ASP A 57 -11.03 3.97 -7.48
C ASP A 57 -10.19 3.01 -6.63
N THR A 58 -9.70 1.92 -7.23
CA THR A 58 -8.81 0.97 -6.57
C THR A 58 -7.52 1.66 -6.12
N CYS A 59 -6.91 2.48 -6.96
CA CYS A 59 -5.69 3.21 -6.58
C CYS A 59 -5.94 4.28 -5.52
N VAL A 60 -7.10 4.94 -5.51
CA VAL A 60 -7.49 5.82 -4.41
C VAL A 60 -7.59 5.04 -3.10
N GLN A 61 -8.24 3.87 -3.09
CA GLN A 61 -8.37 3.04 -1.90
C GLN A 61 -7.01 2.55 -1.38
N LEU A 62 -6.18 2.01 -2.28
CA LEU A 62 -4.83 1.53 -1.96
C LEU A 62 -3.94 2.67 -1.44
N THR A 63 -4.01 3.83 -2.07
CA THR A 63 -3.31 5.05 -1.62
C THR A 63 -3.72 5.46 -0.21
N ASN A 64 -5.03 5.49 0.08
CA ASN A 64 -5.52 5.87 1.39
C ASN A 64 -5.13 4.87 2.49
N SER A 65 -5.13 3.57 2.16
CA SER A 65 -4.67 2.50 3.06
C SER A 65 -3.16 2.62 3.34
N ALA A 66 -2.35 2.74 2.28
CA ALA A 66 -0.91 2.92 2.39
C ALA A 66 -0.54 4.20 3.13
N GLY A 67 -1.17 5.33 2.80
CA GLY A 67 -0.90 6.64 3.42
C GLY A 67 -1.20 6.67 4.92
N GLN A 68 -2.22 5.94 5.37
CA GLN A 68 -2.50 5.77 6.80
C GLN A 68 -1.44 4.91 7.49
N ALA A 69 -1.07 3.79 6.88
CA ALA A 69 -0.11 2.84 7.44
C ALA A 69 1.34 3.34 7.43
N CYS A 70 1.69 4.21 6.48
CA CYS A 70 3.05 4.68 6.19
C CYS A 70 3.24 6.18 6.42
N SER A 71 2.42 6.79 7.29
CA SER A 71 2.44 8.25 7.50
C SER A 71 3.78 8.73 8.08
N VAL A 72 4.34 7.98 9.03
CA VAL A 72 5.63 8.33 9.67
C VAL A 72 6.81 8.16 8.71
N GLU A 73 6.78 7.12 7.88
CA GLU A 73 7.76 6.88 6.83
C GLU A 73 7.71 7.99 5.77
N SER A 74 6.50 8.40 5.38
CA SER A 74 6.29 9.52 4.44
C SER A 74 6.82 10.84 5.00
N ASP A 75 6.62 11.10 6.30
CA ASP A 75 7.19 12.27 6.97
C ASP A 75 8.72 12.22 6.99
N THR A 76 9.30 11.05 7.25
CA THR A 76 10.76 10.85 7.22
C THR A 76 11.35 11.09 5.84
N ILE A 77 10.70 10.59 4.77
CA ILE A 77 11.09 10.88 3.38
C ILE A 77 11.04 12.39 3.12
N SER A 78 10.01 13.07 3.63
CA SER A 78 9.82 14.51 3.41
C SER A 78 10.89 15.42 4.02
N LEU A 79 11.73 14.90 4.93
CA LEU A 79 12.87 15.62 5.51
C LEU A 79 13.99 15.88 4.49
N VAL A 80 14.07 15.06 3.44
CA VAL A 80 15.13 15.11 2.41
C VAL A 80 14.56 15.26 1.01
N TYR A 81 13.35 14.77 0.76
CA TYR A 81 12.67 14.87 -0.52
C TYR A 81 11.33 15.59 -0.35
N SER A 82 11.28 16.88 -0.70
CA SER A 82 10.13 17.74 -0.44
C SER A 82 8.84 17.23 -1.08
N ARG A 83 7.72 17.31 -0.33
CA ARG A 83 6.35 17.05 -0.82
C ARG A 83 5.96 17.91 -2.04
N SER A 84 6.62 19.05 -2.21
CA SER A 84 6.43 19.95 -3.34
C SER A 84 7.39 19.71 -4.51
N SER A 85 8.18 18.63 -4.48
CA SER A 85 9.17 18.38 -5.53
C SER A 85 8.50 18.18 -6.89
N GLU A 86 8.98 18.91 -7.88
CA GLU A 86 8.61 18.77 -9.30
C GLU A 86 9.68 17.98 -10.09
N ALA A 87 10.57 17.29 -9.38
CA ALA A 87 11.57 16.41 -9.96
C ALA A 87 11.61 15.08 -9.18
N LEU A 88 11.97 14.00 -9.88
CA LEU A 88 12.29 12.73 -9.22
C LEU A 88 13.48 12.91 -8.27
N PRO A 89 13.56 12.14 -7.18
CA PRO A 89 14.67 12.22 -6.24
C PRO A 89 15.98 11.84 -6.94
N THR A 90 17.04 12.57 -6.60
CA THR A 90 18.40 12.15 -6.94
C THR A 90 18.75 10.87 -6.17
N GLN A 91 19.77 10.16 -6.65
CA GLN A 91 20.29 8.98 -5.95
C GLN A 91 20.70 9.31 -4.49
N GLN A 92 21.32 10.47 -4.28
CA GLN A 92 21.76 10.90 -2.96
C GLN A 92 20.58 11.19 -2.02
N GLU A 93 19.52 11.82 -2.50
CA GLU A 93 18.30 12.05 -1.70
C GLU A 93 17.61 10.73 -1.33
N ALA A 94 17.52 9.79 -2.28
CA ALA A 94 16.94 8.47 -2.03
C ALA A 94 17.74 7.70 -0.97
N GLU A 95 19.07 7.65 -1.09
CA GLU A 95 19.95 6.98 -0.12
C GLU A 95 19.88 7.63 1.28
N ALA A 96 19.81 8.97 1.34
CA ALA A 96 19.64 9.70 2.58
C ALA A 96 18.29 9.41 3.25
N ALA A 97 17.20 9.40 2.48
CA ALA A 97 15.87 9.07 3.00
C ALA A 97 15.81 7.65 3.56
N ILE A 98 16.37 6.67 2.85
CA ILE A 98 16.46 5.27 3.31
C ILE A 98 17.30 5.17 4.59
N THR A 99 18.41 5.90 4.67
CA THR A 99 19.28 5.93 5.85
C THR A 99 18.56 6.53 7.06
N ASN A 100 17.80 7.61 6.87
CA ASN A 100 17.00 8.24 7.91
C ASN A 100 15.91 7.29 8.44
N MET A 101 15.17 6.62 7.54
CA MET A 101 14.18 5.61 7.94
C MET A 101 14.82 4.49 8.74
N LYS A 102 15.92 3.90 8.27
CA LYS A 102 16.62 2.82 8.98
C LYS A 102 17.08 3.26 10.37
N SER A 103 17.59 4.48 10.49
CA SER A 103 18.02 5.05 11.78
C SER A 103 16.86 5.25 12.75
N ALA A 104 15.64 5.46 12.23
CA ALA A 104 14.40 5.56 12.98
C ALA A 104 13.67 4.22 13.19
N ALA A 105 14.33 3.08 12.88
CA ALA A 105 13.72 1.75 12.90
C ALA A 105 12.47 1.60 12.00
N GLN A 106 12.49 2.26 10.84
CA GLN A 106 11.49 2.23 9.79
C GLN A 106 12.06 1.64 8.49
N PRO A 107 11.20 1.20 7.53
CA PRO A 107 9.73 1.13 7.61
C PRO A 107 9.24 0.07 8.61
N SER A 108 8.06 0.29 9.18
CA SER A 108 7.38 -0.75 9.96
C SER A 108 6.90 -1.90 9.07
N THR A 109 6.81 -3.12 9.64
CA THR A 109 6.23 -4.27 8.91
C THR A 109 4.79 -3.98 8.45
N SER A 110 4.00 -3.30 9.28
CA SER A 110 2.63 -2.89 8.93
C SER A 110 2.59 -1.94 7.74
N CYS A 111 3.51 -0.97 7.66
CA CYS A 111 3.62 -0.09 6.51
C CYS A 111 3.94 -0.90 5.25
N CYS A 112 5.01 -1.71 5.26
CA CYS A 112 5.39 -2.48 4.07
C CYS A 112 4.29 -3.44 3.59
N SER A 113 3.58 -4.11 4.50
CA SER A 113 2.47 -5.00 4.13
C SER A 113 1.28 -4.25 3.52
N ALA A 114 0.96 -3.06 4.03
CA ALA A 114 -0.11 -2.23 3.47
C ALA A 114 0.29 -1.54 2.16
N PHE A 115 1.59 -1.27 1.98
CA PHE A 115 2.15 -0.57 0.83
C PHE A 115 2.35 -1.48 -0.39
N GLN A 116 2.68 -2.75 -0.18
CA GLN A 116 2.90 -3.72 -1.26
C GLN A 116 1.78 -3.78 -2.31
N PRO A 117 0.48 -3.90 -1.99
CA PRO A 117 -0.56 -3.96 -3.02
C PRO A 117 -0.63 -2.67 -3.85
N PHE A 118 -0.27 -1.52 -3.28
CA PHE A 118 -0.22 -0.24 -3.99
C PHE A 118 0.94 -0.18 -4.99
N THR A 119 2.11 -0.73 -4.65
CA THR A 119 3.24 -0.85 -5.59
C THR A 119 3.01 -1.91 -6.66
N ASP A 120 2.43 -3.06 -6.30
CA ASP A 120 2.13 -4.17 -7.21
C ASP A 120 1.08 -3.74 -8.26
N ALA A 121 0.10 -2.94 -7.85
CA ALA A 121 -0.89 -2.31 -8.74
C ALA A 121 -0.29 -1.33 -9.75
N ARG A 122 0.92 -0.84 -9.47
CA ARG A 122 1.58 0.27 -10.18
C ARG A 122 0.78 1.57 -10.12
N CYS A 123 0.07 1.81 -9.02
CA CYS A 123 -0.82 2.96 -8.87
C CYS A 123 -0.17 4.33 -9.13
N PRO A 124 1.05 4.63 -8.65
CA PRO A 124 1.71 5.90 -8.96
C PRO A 124 1.97 6.12 -10.45
N CYS A 125 1.96 5.07 -11.27
CA CYS A 125 2.24 5.13 -12.70
C CYS A 125 1.00 5.24 -13.58
N ASP A 126 -0.18 5.09 -13.00
CA ASP A 126 -1.41 5.14 -13.77
C ASP A 126 -1.70 6.56 -14.26
N ALA A 127 -1.83 6.71 -15.57
CA ALA A 127 -2.02 8.02 -16.18
C ALA A 127 -3.30 8.73 -15.75
N ASP A 128 -4.37 8.02 -15.36
CA ASP A 128 -5.62 8.66 -14.92
C ASP A 128 -5.54 9.01 -13.43
N PHE A 129 -4.95 8.15 -12.61
CA PHE A 129 -4.71 8.42 -11.20
C PHE A 129 -3.73 9.59 -11.00
N GLN A 130 -2.67 9.68 -11.82
CA GLN A 130 -1.72 10.80 -11.77
C GLN A 130 -2.39 12.16 -12.00
N GLN A 131 -3.48 12.21 -12.78
CA GLN A 131 -4.25 13.44 -12.99
C GLN A 131 -5.02 13.88 -11.74
N LEU A 132 -5.28 12.97 -10.79
CA LEU A 132 -5.97 13.28 -9.53
C LEU A 132 -5.03 13.73 -8.42
N LEU A 133 -3.75 13.35 -8.48
CA LEU A 133 -2.76 13.71 -7.45
C LEU A 133 -2.69 15.22 -7.17
N PRO A 134 -2.70 16.12 -8.18
CA PRO A 134 -2.70 17.57 -7.92
C PRO A 134 -3.94 18.06 -7.17
N ILE A 135 -5.10 17.41 -7.33
CA ILE A 135 -6.32 17.75 -6.59
C ILE A 135 -6.11 17.47 -5.10
N GLY A 136 -5.36 16.42 -4.78
CA GLY A 136 -4.91 16.08 -3.42
C GLY A 136 -3.71 16.89 -2.93
N GLY A 137 -3.18 17.83 -3.73
CA GLY A 137 -2.01 18.64 -3.39
C GLY A 137 -0.66 17.94 -3.58
N PHE A 138 -0.62 16.85 -4.34
CA PHE A 138 0.61 16.11 -4.63
C PHE A 138 1.08 16.31 -6.07
N SER A 139 2.39 16.50 -6.24
CA SER A 139 3.05 16.40 -7.54
C SER A 139 3.14 14.93 -7.96
N PRO A 140 2.80 14.55 -9.21
CA PRO A 140 2.99 13.18 -9.69
C PRO A 140 4.44 12.68 -9.54
N LEU A 141 5.42 13.56 -9.74
CA LEU A 141 6.84 13.22 -9.61
C LEU A 141 7.23 13.01 -8.15
N TYR A 142 6.72 13.84 -7.24
CA TYR A 142 6.86 13.58 -5.80
C TYR A 142 6.29 12.22 -5.43
N PHE A 143 5.10 11.91 -5.93
CA PHE A 143 4.40 10.69 -5.59
C PHE A 143 5.12 9.44 -6.10
N GLU A 144 5.61 9.45 -7.34
CA GLU A 144 6.47 8.40 -7.91
C GLU A 144 7.77 8.26 -7.12
N GLY A 145 8.46 9.37 -6.86
CA GLY A 145 9.74 9.40 -6.16
C GLY A 145 9.67 8.88 -4.73
N ALA A 146 8.69 9.35 -3.96
CA ALA A 146 8.46 8.89 -2.59
C ALA A 146 8.08 7.40 -2.56
N THR A 147 7.29 6.94 -3.54
CA THR A 147 6.95 5.52 -3.68
C THR A 147 8.21 4.69 -3.93
N ALA A 148 9.06 5.09 -4.87
CA ALA A 148 10.30 4.37 -5.19
C ALA A 148 11.24 4.25 -3.97
N ILE A 149 11.37 5.34 -3.19
CA ILE A 149 12.17 5.35 -1.96
C ILE A 149 11.61 4.37 -0.92
N LEU A 150 10.29 4.43 -0.67
CA LEU A 150 9.64 3.56 0.32
C LEU A 150 9.65 2.09 -0.12
N ALA A 151 9.43 1.82 -1.41
CA ALA A 151 9.52 0.47 -1.98
C ALA A 151 10.91 -0.12 -1.75
N ALA A 152 11.97 0.63 -2.09
CA ALA A 152 13.35 0.20 -1.86
C ALA A 152 13.64 -0.05 -0.37
N ALA A 153 13.10 0.79 0.53
CA ALA A 153 13.26 0.60 1.98
C ALA A 153 12.52 -0.65 2.50
N CYS A 154 11.38 -1.00 1.90
CA CYS A 154 10.62 -2.22 2.17
C CYS A 154 11.17 -3.47 1.44
N GLY A 155 12.17 -3.33 0.56
CA GLY A 155 12.69 -4.42 -0.25
C GLY A 155 11.75 -4.86 -1.38
N LEU A 156 10.87 -3.97 -1.82
CA LEU A 156 9.93 -4.17 -2.93
C LEU A 156 10.53 -3.63 -4.23
N ASP A 157 10.21 -4.28 -5.35
CA ASP A 157 10.60 -3.82 -6.68
C ASP A 157 9.58 -2.81 -7.21
N PHE A 158 10.03 -1.59 -7.52
CA PHE A 158 9.21 -0.56 -8.14
C PHE A 158 10.04 0.16 -9.22
N PRO A 159 9.99 -0.31 -10.48
CA PRO A 159 10.76 0.30 -11.56
C PRO A 159 10.19 1.69 -11.93
N PRO A 160 10.91 2.54 -12.66
CA PRO A 160 10.39 3.84 -13.09
C PRO A 160 9.09 3.70 -13.90
N CYS A 161 8.16 4.65 -13.71
CA CYS A 161 6.91 4.68 -14.44
C CYS A 161 7.15 4.91 -15.94
N GLN A 162 6.37 4.24 -16.80
CA GLN A 162 6.41 4.49 -18.24
C GLN A 162 5.34 5.53 -18.64
N PRO A 163 5.60 6.37 -19.65
CA PRO A 163 4.60 7.31 -20.15
C PRO A 163 3.32 6.60 -20.61
N GLY A 164 2.17 7.02 -20.08
CA GLY A 164 0.86 6.47 -20.45
C GLY A 164 0.56 5.09 -19.87
N GLU A 165 1.33 4.64 -18.87
CA GLU A 165 1.09 3.38 -18.16
C GLU A 165 -0.31 3.36 -17.52
N LYS A 166 -0.89 2.15 -17.47
CA LYS A 166 -2.22 1.88 -16.90
C LYS A 166 -2.12 0.80 -15.84
N ILE A 167 -2.97 0.90 -14.83
CA ILE A 167 -3.01 -0.04 -13.69
C ILE A 167 -3.11 -1.48 -14.16
N ASN A 168 -2.34 -2.35 -13.52
CA ASN A 168 -2.49 -3.79 -13.65
C ASN A 168 -3.35 -4.34 -12.51
N LEU A 169 -4.67 -4.28 -12.65
CA LEU A 169 -5.61 -4.77 -11.64
C LEU A 169 -5.45 -6.28 -11.38
N ALA A 170 -4.96 -7.04 -12.35
CA ALA A 170 -4.69 -8.46 -12.15
C ALA A 170 -3.51 -8.70 -11.17
N ALA A 171 -2.59 -7.75 -11.03
CA ALA A 171 -1.46 -7.84 -10.11
C ALA A 171 -1.83 -7.62 -8.64
N THR A 172 -2.99 -7.02 -8.36
CA THR A 172 -3.43 -6.72 -6.98
C THR A 172 -4.21 -7.86 -6.33
N GLY A 173 -4.58 -8.89 -7.09
CA GLY A 173 -5.49 -9.94 -6.64
C GLY A 173 -6.92 -9.45 -6.34
N LEU A 174 -7.22 -8.16 -6.61
CA LEU A 174 -8.55 -7.57 -6.49
C LEU A 174 -9.27 -7.73 -7.83
N THR A 175 -9.71 -8.95 -8.13
CA THR A 175 -10.70 -9.15 -9.20
C THR A 175 -12.04 -8.63 -8.71
N GLY A 176 -12.63 -7.68 -9.44
CA GLY A 176 -13.95 -7.10 -9.14
C GLY A 176 -15.08 -8.11 -9.07
#